data_AF-A0A432G765-F1
#
_entry.id   AF-A0A432G765-F1
#
_cell.length_a   1.000
_cell.length_b   1.000
_cell.length_c   1.000
_cell.angle_alpha   90.00
_cell.angle_beta   90.00
_cell.angle_gamma   90.00
#
_symmetry.space_group_name_H-M   'P 1'
#
loop_
_entity.id
_entity.type
_entity.pdbx_description
1 polymer ?
#
loop_
_entity_poly.entity_id
_entity_poly.type
_entity_poly.pdbx_seq_one_letter_code
_entity_poly.pdbx_strand_id
1 'polypeptide(L)'
;CDLARLAGSEPAAVIVEILNEDGTMARRPDLEKFAAEHDLKIGTIADLIEYRVRNEKTVERINECLLPTEAGEFRVIAYQDVVDNEVHLALVKGKVDPEEPILVRVHVQNSLCDLLGATYEECGWPLRNAMQQIEHEGSGIVVILRNHDTARDIVQRIQACQLKGSSEGAVPIDHGKIKDKELRTFGVGAQILIDLGVKKMRVMSAPKHLHALAGFHLEVTEFVDFELPEGEK
;
A
#
# COMPACT_ATOMS: atom_id res chain seq x y z
N CYS A 1 -0.22 21.65 -7.25
CA CYS A 1 1.22 21.28 -7.24
C CYS A 1 1.73 21.14 -5.82
N ASP A 2 2.40 20.03 -5.51
CA ASP A 2 2.78 19.67 -4.13
C ASP A 2 3.88 20.54 -3.54
N LEU A 3 5.01 20.71 -4.24
CA LEU A 3 6.14 21.50 -3.74
C LEU A 3 5.76 22.97 -3.49
N ALA A 4 4.97 23.58 -4.37
CA ALA A 4 4.50 24.96 -4.20
C ALA A 4 3.59 25.10 -2.97
N ARG A 5 2.68 24.14 -2.76
CA ARG A 5 1.82 24.08 -1.57
C ARG A 5 2.64 23.91 -0.29
N LEU A 6 3.64 23.03 -0.29
CA LEU A 6 4.54 22.82 0.86
C LEU A 6 5.38 24.07 1.17
N ALA A 7 5.67 24.89 0.18
CA ALA A 7 6.34 26.19 0.35
C ALA A 7 5.40 27.32 0.79
N GLY A 8 4.11 27.04 1.06
CA GLY A 8 3.10 28.04 1.43
C GLY A 8 2.71 28.99 0.29
N SER A 9 3.00 28.62 -0.96
CA SER A 9 2.65 29.39 -2.16
C SER A 9 1.37 28.86 -2.83
N GLU A 10 0.86 29.61 -3.81
CA GLU A 10 -0.24 29.14 -4.67
C GLU A 10 0.12 27.77 -5.27
N PRO A 11 -0.80 26.77 -5.27
CA PRO A 11 -0.52 25.42 -5.79
C PRO A 11 -0.28 25.29 -7.31
N ALA A 12 0.44 26.22 -7.93
CA ALA A 12 0.81 26.25 -9.34
C ALA A 12 2.35 26.14 -9.52
N ALA A 13 2.80 25.55 -10.64
CA ALA A 13 4.21 25.40 -10.96
C ALA A 13 4.46 25.49 -12.46
N VAL A 14 5.66 25.95 -12.84
CA VAL A 14 6.18 25.90 -14.21
C VAL A 14 7.25 24.83 -14.26
N ILE A 15 7.14 23.92 -15.23
CA ILE A 15 8.11 22.83 -15.43
C ILE A 15 8.63 22.86 -16.87
N VAL A 16 9.88 22.49 -17.02
CA VAL A 16 10.52 22.24 -18.32
C VAL A 16 11.45 21.04 -18.16
N GLU A 17 11.50 20.18 -19.17
CA GLU A 17 12.40 19.04 -19.19
C GLU A 17 13.82 19.51 -19.54
N ILE A 18 14.82 18.95 -18.85
CA ILE A 18 16.23 19.29 -19.08
C ILE A 18 16.80 18.33 -20.13
N LEU A 19 17.34 18.90 -21.21
CA LEU A 19 18.04 18.19 -22.26
C LEU A 19 19.56 18.35 -22.10
N ASN A 20 20.30 17.33 -22.51
CA ASN A 20 21.73 17.42 -22.75
C ASN A 20 22.00 18.32 -23.98
N GLU A 21 23.24 18.80 -24.12
CA GLU A 21 23.64 19.65 -25.26
C GLU A 21 23.46 18.98 -26.62
N ASP A 22 23.52 17.65 -26.66
CA ASP A 22 23.30 16.83 -27.86
C ASP A 22 21.81 16.64 -28.22
N GLY A 23 20.91 17.23 -27.42
CA GLY A 23 19.46 17.14 -27.58
C GLY A 23 18.83 15.87 -26.98
N THR A 24 19.62 14.99 -26.34
CA THR A 24 19.08 13.83 -25.62
C THR A 24 18.51 14.21 -24.25
N MET A 25 17.62 13.37 -23.70
CA MET A 25 17.06 13.60 -22.35
C MET A 25 18.13 13.39 -21.27
N ALA A 26 18.34 14.39 -20.42
CA ALA A 26 19.25 14.27 -19.28
C ALA A 26 18.79 13.17 -18.32
N ARG A 27 19.73 12.31 -17.89
CA ARG A 27 19.47 11.26 -16.89
C ARG A 27 20.01 11.70 -15.53
N ARG A 28 19.73 10.92 -14.49
CA ARG A 28 20.11 11.26 -13.10
C ARG A 28 21.56 11.74 -12.94
N PRO A 29 22.59 11.07 -13.51
CA PRO A 29 23.98 11.54 -13.37
C PRO A 29 24.21 12.91 -14.03
N ASP A 30 23.50 13.21 -15.12
CA ASP A 30 23.59 14.49 -15.83
C ASP A 30 22.89 15.58 -15.01
N LEU A 31 21.70 15.27 -14.48
CA LEU A 31 20.93 16.17 -13.62
C LEU A 31 21.66 16.51 -12.32
N GLU A 32 22.38 15.57 -11.71
CA GLU A 32 23.20 15.82 -10.52
C GLU A 32 24.34 16.81 -10.80
N LYS A 33 24.98 16.71 -11.97
CA LYS A 33 26.00 17.69 -12.41
C LYS A 33 25.39 19.06 -12.70
N PHE A 34 24.30 19.09 -13.47
CA PHE A 34 23.57 20.32 -13.81
C PHE A 34 23.09 21.05 -12.55
N ALA A 35 22.54 20.30 -11.59
CA ALA A 35 22.09 20.85 -10.32
C ALA A 35 23.25 21.47 -9.53
N ALA A 36 24.42 20.81 -9.49
CA ALA A 36 25.61 21.35 -8.84
C ALA A 36 26.16 22.61 -9.55
N GLU A 37 26.16 22.64 -10.88
CA GLU A 37 26.63 23.77 -11.68
C GLU A 37 25.79 25.04 -11.46
N HIS A 38 24.47 24.87 -11.35
CA HIS A 38 23.51 25.98 -11.23
C HIS A 38 23.02 26.25 -9.79
N ASP A 39 23.63 25.60 -8.78
CA ASP A 39 23.22 25.70 -7.37
C ASP A 39 21.73 25.38 -7.13
N LEU A 40 21.24 24.34 -7.80
CA LEU A 40 19.88 23.84 -7.67
C LEU A 40 19.82 22.60 -6.77
N LYS A 41 18.73 22.46 -6.02
CA LYS A 41 18.44 21.24 -5.27
C LYS A 41 17.83 20.20 -6.22
N ILE A 42 18.19 18.93 -6.01
CA ILE A 42 17.61 17.78 -6.69
C ILE A 42 16.91 16.88 -5.68
N GLY A 43 15.80 16.27 -6.09
CA GLY A 43 15.04 15.31 -5.30
C GLY A 43 14.20 14.41 -6.20
N THR A 44 13.70 13.31 -5.66
CA THR A 44 12.84 12.40 -6.43
C THR A 44 11.36 12.57 -6.05
N ILE A 45 10.46 12.18 -6.97
CA ILE A 45 9.03 12.10 -6.66
C ILE A 45 8.78 11.10 -5.52
N ALA A 46 9.54 10.00 -5.47
CA ALA A 46 9.46 9.03 -4.39
C ALA A 46 9.79 9.65 -3.03
N ASP A 47 10.86 10.45 -2.92
CA ASP A 47 11.22 11.17 -1.69
C ASP A 47 10.14 12.20 -1.29
N LEU A 48 9.53 12.86 -2.28
CA LEU A 48 8.43 13.80 -2.03
C LEU A 48 7.18 13.08 -1.52
N ILE A 49 6.82 11.93 -2.11
CA ILE A 49 5.73 11.08 -1.63
C ILE A 49 6.03 10.67 -0.19
N GLU A 50 7.21 10.14 0.08
CA GLU A 50 7.62 9.73 1.42
C GLU A 50 7.56 10.90 2.41
N TYR A 51 8.10 12.07 2.06
CA TYR A 51 8.02 13.27 2.88
C TYR A 51 6.56 13.65 3.19
N ARG A 52 5.70 13.70 2.17
CA ARG A 52 4.30 14.08 2.36
C ARG A 52 3.57 13.08 3.24
N VAL A 53 3.71 11.78 3.00
CA VAL A 53 3.01 10.77 3.78
C VAL A 53 3.50 10.78 5.25
N ARG A 54 4.76 11.11 5.52
CA ARG A 54 5.29 11.27 6.89
C ARG A 54 4.80 12.55 7.59
N ASN A 55 4.58 13.64 6.86
CA ASN A 55 4.33 14.97 7.44
C ASN A 55 2.86 15.44 7.32
N GLU A 56 2.07 14.80 6.47
CA GLU A 56 0.65 15.11 6.27
C GLU A 56 -0.19 13.94 6.80
N LYS A 57 -1.20 14.24 7.62
CA LYS A 57 -2.24 13.27 7.95
C LYS A 57 -3.20 13.19 6.76
N THR A 58 -3.22 12.06 6.07
CA THR A 58 -4.06 11.85 4.88
C THR A 58 -5.23 10.91 5.15
N VAL A 59 -5.30 10.29 6.33
CA VAL A 59 -6.40 9.40 6.73
C VAL A 59 -7.12 9.89 7.98
N GLU A 60 -8.44 9.78 7.99
CA GLU A 60 -9.29 10.17 9.12
C GLU A 60 -10.26 9.05 9.51
N ARG A 61 -10.40 8.76 10.81
CA ARG A 61 -11.41 7.83 11.31
C ARG A 61 -12.80 8.44 11.12
N ILE A 62 -13.68 7.75 10.39
CA ILE A 62 -15.03 8.23 10.12
C ILE A 62 -16.12 7.45 10.86
N ASN A 63 -15.91 6.15 11.12
CA ASN A 63 -16.90 5.34 11.84
C ASN A 63 -16.26 4.04 12.38
N GLU A 64 -16.88 3.40 13.36
CA GLU A 64 -16.49 2.07 13.83
C GLU A 64 -17.70 1.24 14.29
N CYS A 65 -17.58 -0.08 14.20
CA CYS A 65 -18.55 -1.03 14.75
C CYS A 65 -17.89 -2.36 15.16
N LEU A 66 -18.60 -3.17 15.93
CA LEU A 66 -18.28 -4.59 16.09
C LEU A 66 -18.98 -5.36 14.97
N LEU A 67 -18.19 -6.08 14.17
CA LEU A 67 -18.68 -6.84 13.02
C LEU A 67 -18.47 -8.34 13.27
N PRO A 68 -19.54 -9.13 13.41
CA PRO A 68 -19.43 -10.58 13.36
C PRO A 68 -19.12 -11.01 11.91
N THR A 69 -18.11 -11.85 11.75
CA THR A 69 -17.70 -12.42 10.46
C THR A 69 -17.57 -13.94 10.57
N GLU A 70 -17.44 -14.64 9.45
CA GLU A 70 -17.17 -16.09 9.44
C GLU A 70 -15.86 -16.46 10.14
N ALA A 71 -14.90 -15.54 10.19
CA ALA A 71 -13.63 -15.75 10.86
C ALA A 71 -13.68 -15.41 12.37
N GLY A 72 -14.73 -14.74 12.84
CA GLY A 72 -14.81 -14.22 14.21
C GLY A 72 -15.34 -12.78 14.28
N GLU A 73 -15.47 -12.25 15.49
CA GLU A 73 -15.90 -10.85 15.72
C GLU A 73 -14.69 -9.91 15.76
N PHE A 74 -14.75 -8.83 14.98
CA PHE A 74 -13.72 -7.80 14.88
C PHE A 74 -14.28 -6.41 15.18
N ARG A 75 -13.47 -5.55 15.79
CA ARG A 75 -13.74 -4.11 15.75
C ARG A 75 -13.31 -3.57 14.40
N VAL A 76 -14.26 -3.13 13.60
CA VAL A 76 -14.02 -2.58 12.26
C VAL A 76 -14.05 -1.07 12.34
N ILE A 77 -13.00 -0.43 11.84
CA ILE A 77 -12.87 1.03 11.79
C ILE A 77 -12.75 1.43 10.32
N ALA A 78 -13.58 2.38 9.90
CA ALA A 78 -13.52 2.99 8.58
C ALA A 78 -12.63 4.24 8.61
N TYR A 79 -11.72 4.32 7.65
CA TYR A 79 -10.81 5.44 7.44
C TYR A 79 -11.07 6.09 6.09
N GLN A 80 -11.34 7.39 6.07
CA GLN A 80 -11.44 8.19 4.86
C GLN A 80 -10.04 8.67 4.46
N ASP A 81 -9.63 8.36 3.23
CA ASP A 81 -8.49 9.00 2.59
C ASP A 81 -8.96 10.34 1.96
N VAL A 82 -8.35 11.45 2.37
CA VAL A 82 -8.71 12.79 1.87
C VAL A 82 -8.05 13.13 0.53
N VAL A 83 -7.07 12.33 0.10
CA VAL A 83 -6.35 12.51 -1.17
C VAL A 83 -7.13 11.86 -2.31
N ASP A 84 -7.48 10.59 -2.14
CA ASP A 84 -8.16 9.79 -3.18
C ASP A 84 -9.68 9.69 -2.98
N ASN A 85 -10.19 10.23 -1.85
CA ASN A 85 -11.60 10.17 -1.47
C ASN A 85 -12.17 8.74 -1.38
N GLU A 86 -11.33 7.79 -0.94
CA GLU A 86 -11.68 6.39 -0.74
C GLU A 86 -11.82 6.03 0.74
N VAL A 87 -12.52 4.92 0.99
CA VAL A 87 -12.68 4.38 2.35
C VAL A 87 -11.88 3.09 2.50
N HIS A 88 -10.94 3.10 3.43
CA HIS A 88 -10.16 1.95 3.87
C HIS A 88 -10.75 1.39 5.16
N LEU A 89 -10.50 0.11 5.46
CA LEU A 89 -10.97 -0.54 6.68
C LEU A 89 -9.80 -1.05 7.51
N ALA A 90 -9.93 -1.00 8.82
CA ALA A 90 -9.07 -1.73 9.74
C ALA A 90 -9.93 -2.65 10.61
N LEU A 91 -9.66 -3.95 10.55
CA LEU A 91 -10.26 -4.96 11.40
C LEU A 91 -9.28 -5.23 12.55
N VAL A 92 -9.71 -4.93 13.77
CA VAL A 92 -8.89 -5.04 14.97
C VAL A 92 -9.46 -6.13 15.88
N LYS A 93 -8.60 -7.07 16.26
CA LYS A 93 -8.87 -8.07 17.30
C LYS A 93 -7.98 -7.79 18.51
N GLY A 94 -8.52 -7.96 19.71
CA GLY A 94 -7.76 -7.78 20.94
C GLY A 94 -7.39 -6.33 21.25
N LYS A 95 -6.35 -6.14 22.07
CA LYS A 95 -5.83 -4.82 22.45
C LYS A 95 -4.49 -4.58 21.76
N VAL A 96 -4.29 -3.37 21.27
CA VAL A 96 -3.02 -2.94 20.69
C VAL A 96 -2.16 -2.36 21.81
N ASP A 97 -1.09 -3.07 22.18
CA ASP A 97 -0.05 -2.56 23.07
C ASP A 97 1.13 -2.05 22.20
N PRO A 98 1.50 -0.75 22.28
CA PRO A 98 2.62 -0.22 21.52
C PRO A 98 3.98 -0.87 21.83
N GLU A 99 4.14 -1.50 23.00
CA GLU A 99 5.43 -2.06 23.43
C GLU A 99 5.64 -3.51 22.97
N GLU A 100 4.55 -4.22 22.64
CA GLU A 100 4.56 -5.61 22.17
C GLU A 100 4.31 -5.72 20.65
N PRO A 101 5.01 -6.62 19.93
CA PRO A 101 4.75 -6.83 18.50
C PRO A 101 3.38 -7.44 18.25
N ILE A 102 2.53 -6.74 17.49
CA ILE A 102 1.21 -7.22 17.10
C ILE A 102 1.21 -7.85 15.69
N LEU A 103 0.40 -8.88 15.48
CA LEU A 103 0.25 -9.50 14.16
C LEU A 103 -0.54 -8.57 13.21
N VAL A 104 0.03 -8.26 12.06
CA VAL A 104 -0.54 -7.30 11.10
C VAL A 104 -0.58 -7.88 9.69
N ARG A 105 -1.68 -7.65 8.98
CA ARG A 105 -1.79 -7.79 7.53
C ARG A 105 -2.21 -6.47 6.92
N VAL A 106 -1.44 -5.98 5.96
CA VAL A 106 -1.89 -4.91 5.05
C VAL A 106 -2.30 -5.58 3.74
N HIS A 107 -3.60 -5.57 3.46
CA HIS A 107 -4.23 -6.24 2.33
C HIS A 107 -4.72 -5.22 1.31
N VAL A 108 -4.29 -5.33 0.07
CA VAL A 108 -4.85 -4.52 -1.04
C VAL A 108 -6.01 -5.29 -1.63
N GLN A 109 -7.18 -4.68 -1.67
CA GLN A 109 -8.39 -5.35 -2.11
C GLN A 109 -8.25 -5.88 -3.55
N ASN A 110 -8.67 -7.13 -3.73
CA ASN A 110 -8.84 -7.76 -5.03
C ASN A 110 -10.24 -8.36 -5.09
N SER A 111 -11.11 -7.73 -5.87
CA SER A 111 -12.54 -8.09 -5.90
C SER A 111 -12.80 -9.55 -6.27
N LEU A 112 -12.00 -10.15 -7.16
CA LEU A 112 -12.20 -11.56 -7.56
C LEU A 112 -11.74 -12.53 -6.47
N CYS A 113 -10.58 -12.28 -5.86
CA CYS A 113 -10.02 -13.16 -4.84
C CYS A 113 -10.78 -13.04 -3.52
N ASP A 114 -11.12 -11.81 -3.12
CA ASP A 114 -11.73 -11.53 -1.82
C ASP A 114 -13.22 -11.88 -1.79
N LEU A 115 -13.97 -11.64 -2.88
CA LEU A 115 -15.41 -11.93 -2.92
C LEU A 115 -15.71 -13.37 -3.34
N LEU A 116 -14.95 -13.93 -4.28
CA LEU A 116 -15.23 -15.26 -4.85
C LEU A 116 -14.34 -16.36 -4.29
N GLY A 117 -13.33 -16.03 -3.48
CA GLY A 117 -12.33 -17.00 -3.04
C GLY A 117 -11.49 -17.53 -4.20
N ALA A 118 -11.30 -16.75 -5.26
CA ALA A 118 -10.51 -17.18 -6.40
C ALA A 118 -9.06 -17.47 -5.99
N THR A 119 -8.48 -18.54 -6.54
CA THR A 119 -7.10 -18.96 -6.28
C THR A 119 -6.31 -18.96 -7.59
N TYR A 120 -5.78 -17.80 -7.97
CA TYR A 120 -4.84 -17.67 -9.10
C TYR A 120 -3.63 -16.84 -8.66
N GLU A 121 -2.52 -16.92 -9.38
CA GLU A 121 -1.21 -16.42 -8.93
C GLU A 121 -1.19 -14.95 -8.45
N GLU A 122 -2.11 -14.09 -8.93
CA GLU A 122 -2.15 -12.67 -8.53
C GLU A 122 -2.96 -12.41 -7.25
N CYS A 123 -3.65 -13.42 -6.69
CA CYS A 123 -4.45 -13.26 -5.49
C CYS A 123 -3.62 -13.02 -4.22
N GLY A 124 -2.32 -13.32 -4.25
CA GLY A 124 -1.47 -13.20 -3.07
C GLY A 124 -2.02 -13.98 -1.88
N TRP A 125 -1.81 -13.44 -0.68
CA TRP A 125 -2.39 -13.98 0.56
C TRP A 125 -3.91 -13.74 0.61
N PRO A 126 -4.74 -14.77 0.80
CA PRO A 126 -6.18 -14.60 0.92
C PRO A 126 -6.58 -13.81 2.17
N LEU A 127 -7.47 -12.82 2.00
CA LEU A 127 -7.98 -12.01 3.11
C LEU A 127 -8.60 -12.85 4.22
N ARG A 128 -9.41 -13.85 3.85
CA ARG A 128 -10.10 -14.73 4.80
C ARG A 128 -9.13 -15.47 5.71
N ASN A 129 -8.03 -15.97 5.17
CA ASN A 129 -6.99 -16.67 5.94
C ASN A 129 -6.28 -15.72 6.91
N ALA A 130 -5.97 -14.50 6.50
CA ALA A 130 -5.38 -13.50 7.41
C ALA A 130 -6.32 -13.16 8.58
N MET A 131 -7.62 -13.06 8.32
CA MET A 131 -8.62 -12.85 9.36
C MET A 131 -8.69 -14.05 10.32
N GLN A 132 -8.71 -15.28 9.80
CA GLN A 132 -8.71 -16.49 10.62
C GLN A 132 -7.46 -16.63 11.48
N GLN A 133 -6.28 -16.30 10.95
CA GLN A 133 -5.03 -16.33 11.70
C GLN A 133 -5.06 -15.34 12.87
N ILE A 134 -5.57 -14.12 12.63
CA ILE A 134 -5.71 -13.11 13.70
C ILE A 134 -6.75 -13.53 14.73
N GLU A 135 -7.84 -14.18 14.33
CA GLU A 135 -8.80 -14.74 15.29
C GLU A 135 -8.11 -15.77 16.18
N HIS A 136 -7.34 -16.68 15.58
CA HIS A 136 -6.64 -17.73 16.31
C HIS A 136 -5.62 -17.19 17.32
N GLU A 137 -4.87 -16.14 16.94
CA GLU A 137 -3.93 -15.44 17.82
C GLU A 137 -4.65 -14.67 18.95
N GLY A 138 -5.90 -14.26 18.72
CA GLY A 138 -6.71 -13.45 19.65
C GLY A 138 -6.34 -11.97 19.71
N SER A 139 -5.26 -11.55 19.03
CA SER A 139 -4.83 -10.16 18.90
C SER A 139 -4.18 -9.92 17.54
N GLY A 140 -4.62 -8.88 16.84
CA GLY A 140 -4.08 -8.55 15.52
C GLY A 140 -4.89 -7.53 14.73
N ILE A 141 -4.34 -7.10 13.60
CA ILE A 141 -4.94 -6.07 12.75
C ILE A 141 -4.87 -6.50 11.28
N VAL A 142 -6.02 -6.47 10.58
CA VAL A 142 -6.07 -6.48 9.11
C VAL A 142 -6.44 -5.09 8.63
N VAL A 143 -5.52 -4.43 7.92
CA VAL A 143 -5.81 -3.21 7.16
C VAL A 143 -6.22 -3.62 5.75
N ILE A 144 -7.43 -3.28 5.33
CA ILE A 144 -7.92 -3.48 3.97
C ILE A 144 -7.86 -2.14 3.25
N LEU A 145 -6.93 -2.04 2.31
CA LEU A 145 -6.77 -0.88 1.45
C LEU A 145 -7.63 -1.07 0.22
N ARG A 146 -8.62 -0.19 0.06
CA ARG A 146 -9.43 -0.11 -1.15
C ARG A 146 -8.52 0.05 -2.36
N ASN A 147 -8.72 -0.82 -3.34
CA ASN A 147 -8.09 -0.71 -4.65
C ASN A 147 -9.12 -0.14 -5.62
N HIS A 148 -8.74 0.88 -6.37
CA HIS A 148 -9.56 1.47 -7.44
C HIS A 148 -9.68 0.54 -8.64
N ASP A 149 -10.22 -0.67 -8.46
CA ASP A 149 -10.58 -1.52 -9.59
C ASP A 149 -11.74 -0.85 -10.33
N THR A 150 -11.45 -0.30 -11.50
CA THR A 150 -12.49 0.14 -12.44
C THR A 150 -13.19 -1.08 -13.05
N ALA A 151 -14.38 -0.88 -13.63
CA ALA A 151 -15.05 -1.95 -14.37
C ALA A 151 -14.15 -2.57 -15.45
N ARG A 152 -13.24 -1.79 -16.05
CA ARG A 152 -12.27 -2.27 -17.03
C ARG A 152 -11.21 -3.17 -16.42
N ASP A 153 -10.73 -2.84 -15.22
CA ASP A 153 -9.72 -3.65 -14.52
C ASP A 153 -10.27 -5.03 -14.15
N ILE A 154 -11.53 -5.10 -13.74
CA ILE A 154 -12.21 -6.38 -13.48
C ILE A 154 -12.28 -7.22 -14.76
N VAL A 155 -12.68 -6.62 -15.89
CA VAL A 155 -12.71 -7.32 -17.19
C VAL A 155 -11.33 -7.81 -17.60
N GLN A 156 -10.28 -6.99 -17.42
CA GLN A 156 -8.91 -7.37 -17.74
C GLN A 156 -8.41 -8.53 -16.86
N ARG A 157 -8.71 -8.52 -15.57
CA ARG A 157 -8.37 -9.65 -14.67
C ARG A 157 -9.09 -10.94 -15.09
N ILE A 158 -10.36 -10.86 -15.47
CA ILE A 158 -11.11 -12.02 -15.99
C ILE A 158 -10.49 -12.53 -17.30
N GLN A 159 -10.10 -11.63 -18.22
CA GLN A 159 -9.39 -11.99 -19.44
C GLN A 159 -8.04 -12.66 -19.14
N ALA A 160 -7.29 -12.17 -18.16
CA ALA A 160 -6.05 -12.80 -17.72
C ALA A 160 -6.29 -14.22 -17.19
N CYS A 161 -7.39 -14.46 -16.46
CA CYS A 161 -7.78 -15.81 -16.05
C CYS A 161 -8.07 -16.72 -17.26
N GLN A 162 -8.64 -16.20 -18.35
CA GLN A 162 -8.88 -16.95 -19.59
C GLN A 162 -7.57 -17.25 -20.35
N LEU A 163 -6.70 -16.26 -20.47
CA LEU A 163 -5.42 -16.36 -21.18
C LEU A 163 -4.40 -17.25 -20.46
N LYS A 164 -4.52 -17.48 -19.16
CA LYS A 164 -3.69 -18.51 -18.49
C LYS A 164 -4.02 -19.94 -18.93
N GLY A 165 -5.14 -20.17 -19.62
CA GLY A 165 -5.42 -21.41 -20.35
C GLY A 165 -4.93 -21.42 -21.82
N SER A 166 -4.41 -20.31 -22.34
CA SER A 166 -3.96 -20.17 -23.73
C SER A 166 -2.81 -19.18 -23.79
N SER A 167 -1.58 -19.71 -23.84
CA SER A 167 -0.32 -18.98 -23.78
C SER A 167 -0.11 -17.99 -24.94
N GLU A 168 -0.77 -16.83 -24.94
CA GLU A 168 -0.45 -15.73 -25.86
C GLU A 168 -1.15 -14.43 -25.41
N GLY A 169 -0.37 -13.43 -24.98
CA GLY A 169 -0.85 -12.04 -24.85
C GLY A 169 -0.77 -11.43 -23.45
N ALA A 170 0.44 -11.31 -22.89
CA ALA A 170 0.65 -10.40 -21.75
C ALA A 170 0.66 -8.95 -22.26
N VAL A 171 -0.30 -8.12 -21.82
CA VAL A 171 -0.31 -6.69 -22.09
C VAL A 171 0.85 -6.04 -21.31
N PRO A 172 1.68 -5.18 -21.91
CA PRO A 172 2.78 -4.53 -21.20
C PRO A 172 2.21 -3.60 -20.13
N ILE A 173 2.50 -3.91 -18.87
CA ILE A 173 2.10 -3.09 -17.71
C ILE A 173 3.16 -2.02 -17.52
N ASP A 174 2.78 -0.75 -17.36
CA ASP A 174 3.71 0.36 -17.07
C ASP A 174 4.25 0.25 -15.63
N HIS A 175 5.48 -0.24 -15.48
CA HIS A 175 6.09 -0.53 -14.19
C HIS A 175 6.38 0.73 -13.35
N GLY A 176 6.44 1.92 -13.96
CA GLY A 176 6.68 3.19 -13.26
C GLY A 176 5.49 3.61 -12.41
N LYS A 177 4.29 3.60 -12.99
CA LYS A 177 3.04 3.93 -12.28
C LYS A 177 2.69 2.96 -11.16
N ILE A 178 3.10 1.70 -11.29
CA ILE A 178 2.87 0.67 -10.25
C ILE A 178 3.64 1.01 -8.98
N LYS A 179 4.92 1.41 -9.10
CA LYS A 179 5.75 1.73 -7.94
C LYS A 179 5.23 2.93 -7.14
N ASP A 180 4.77 3.98 -7.82
CA ASP A 180 4.20 5.16 -7.14
C ASP A 180 2.89 4.82 -6.41
N LYS A 181 2.05 3.98 -7.03
CA LYS A 181 0.81 3.49 -6.41
C LYS A 181 1.11 2.59 -5.21
N GLU A 182 2.09 1.71 -5.31
CA GLU A 182 2.55 0.86 -4.20
C GLU A 182 3.05 1.70 -3.02
N LEU A 183 3.95 2.66 -3.25
CA LEU A 183 4.49 3.53 -2.20
C LEU A 183 3.39 4.31 -1.45
N ARG A 184 2.39 4.83 -2.18
CA ARG A 184 1.23 5.51 -1.58
C ARG A 184 0.37 4.56 -0.76
N THR A 185 0.11 3.37 -1.30
CA THR A 185 -0.67 2.31 -0.63
C THR A 185 0.00 1.91 0.69
N PHE A 186 1.33 1.76 0.71
CA PHE A 186 2.09 1.52 1.94
C PHE A 186 1.97 2.69 2.93
N GLY A 187 1.97 3.92 2.42
CA GLY A 187 1.80 5.12 3.22
C GLY A 187 0.46 5.21 3.96
N VAL A 188 -0.64 4.97 3.25
CA VAL A 188 -1.99 4.93 3.84
C VAL A 188 -2.08 3.84 4.90
N GLY A 189 -1.59 2.63 4.59
CA GLY A 189 -1.55 1.52 5.54
C GLY A 189 -0.75 1.86 6.80
N ALA A 190 0.41 2.50 6.64
CA ALA A 190 1.24 2.90 7.76
C ALA A 190 0.57 3.95 8.66
N GLN A 191 -0.08 4.97 8.09
CA GLN A 191 -0.81 5.98 8.87
C GLN A 191 -1.97 5.37 9.66
N ILE A 192 -2.71 4.41 9.06
CA ILE A 192 -3.77 3.67 9.76
C ILE A 192 -3.17 2.91 10.95
N LEU A 193 -2.05 2.22 10.78
CA LEU A 193 -1.40 1.46 11.86
C LEU A 193 -0.88 2.37 12.99
N ILE A 194 -0.26 3.51 12.65
CA ILE A 194 0.17 4.51 13.64
C ILE A 194 -1.03 5.02 14.45
N ASP A 195 -2.12 5.37 13.77
CA ASP A 195 -3.32 5.89 14.40
C ASP A 195 -3.96 4.83 15.34
N LEU A 196 -3.87 3.55 15.00
CA LEU A 196 -4.25 2.42 15.86
C LEU A 196 -3.30 2.18 17.05
N GLY A 197 -2.17 2.88 17.11
CA GLY A 197 -1.19 2.79 18.19
C GLY A 197 -0.10 1.74 17.99
N VAL A 198 0.03 1.19 16.77
CA VAL A 198 1.08 0.20 16.47
C VAL A 198 2.44 0.89 16.43
N LYS A 199 3.44 0.29 17.09
CA LYS A 199 4.86 0.62 16.90
C LYS A 199 5.66 -0.57 16.41
N LYS A 200 5.43 -1.76 17.00
CA LYS A 200 6.09 -3.02 16.62
C LYS A 200 5.07 -3.96 16.00
N MET A 201 5.45 -4.65 14.93
CA MET A 201 4.55 -5.59 14.26
C MET A 201 5.25 -6.79 13.65
N ARG A 202 4.53 -7.91 13.64
CA ARG A 202 4.82 -9.10 12.83
C ARG A 202 3.94 -9.05 11.59
N VAL A 203 4.53 -9.03 10.40
CA VAL A 203 3.79 -8.77 9.17
C VAL A 203 3.53 -10.06 8.42
N MET A 204 2.26 -10.36 8.17
CA MET A 204 1.80 -11.44 7.29
C MET A 204 2.02 -11.05 5.83
N SER A 205 3.21 -11.31 5.29
CA SER A 205 3.60 -10.98 3.93
C SER A 205 4.88 -11.72 3.55
N ALA A 206 5.04 -12.02 2.25
CA ALA A 206 6.34 -12.43 1.73
C ALA A 206 7.39 -11.34 2.04
N PRO A 207 8.64 -11.71 2.37
CA PRO A 207 9.72 -10.78 2.64
C PRO A 207 10.02 -9.96 1.39
N LYS A 208 9.43 -8.76 1.32
CA LYS A 208 9.74 -7.74 0.32
C LYS A 208 10.53 -6.62 1.00
N HIS A 209 11.37 -5.95 0.24
CA HIS A 209 12.11 -4.77 0.66
C HIS A 209 11.15 -3.61 1.03
N LEU A 210 10.63 -3.61 2.25
CA LEU A 210 9.79 -2.57 2.85
C LEU A 210 10.65 -1.36 3.26
N HIS A 211 11.40 -0.78 2.31
CA HIS A 211 12.05 0.52 2.54
C HIS A 211 11.01 1.62 2.80
N ALA A 212 9.77 1.45 2.34
CA ALA A 212 8.66 2.40 2.51
C ALA A 212 8.18 2.58 3.96
N LEU A 213 8.49 1.67 4.88
CA LEU A 213 8.03 1.75 6.29
C LEU A 213 9.01 2.48 7.22
N ALA A 214 10.27 2.65 6.80
CA ALA A 214 11.31 3.26 7.64
C ALA A 214 10.98 4.70 8.09
N GLY A 215 10.02 5.34 7.42
CA GLY A 215 9.53 6.67 7.74
C GLY A 215 8.45 6.81 8.79
N PHE A 216 7.80 5.71 9.16
CA PHE A 216 6.56 5.73 9.94
C PHE A 216 6.76 5.36 11.40
N HIS A 217 8.01 5.25 11.86
CA HIS A 217 8.34 4.73 13.20
C HIS A 217 7.68 3.36 13.49
N LEU A 218 7.39 2.59 12.44
CA LEU A 218 6.90 1.22 12.50
C LEU A 218 8.08 0.25 12.39
N GLU A 219 8.25 -0.59 13.39
CA GLU A 219 9.29 -1.62 13.46
C GLU A 219 8.69 -2.97 13.06
N VAL A 220 9.19 -3.56 11.98
CA VAL A 220 8.85 -4.93 11.59
C VAL A 220 9.80 -5.89 12.30
N THR A 221 9.28 -6.64 13.27
CA THR A 221 10.08 -7.59 14.05
C THR A 221 10.20 -8.96 13.39
N GLU A 222 9.21 -9.33 12.57
CA GLU A 222 9.14 -10.63 11.92
C GLU A 222 8.26 -10.56 10.66
N PHE A 223 8.59 -11.38 9.65
CA PHE A 223 7.70 -11.69 8.54
C PHE A 223 7.12 -13.08 8.77
N VAL A 224 5.79 -13.17 8.84
CA VAL A 224 5.06 -14.42 9.04
C VAL A 224 4.63 -14.93 7.67
N ASP A 225 5.14 -16.10 7.29
CA ASP A 225 4.81 -16.75 6.03
C ASP A 225 3.49 -17.55 6.11
N PHE A 226 2.97 -17.86 4.92
CA PHE A 226 1.71 -18.61 4.79
C PHE A 226 2.01 -20.10 4.85
N GLU A 227 1.69 -20.72 5.97
CA GLU A 227 1.56 -22.17 6.03
C GLU A 227 0.10 -22.53 5.71
N LEU A 228 -0.13 -23.20 4.58
CA LEU A 228 -1.39 -23.89 4.36
C LEU A 228 -1.54 -24.93 5.49
N PRO A 229 -2.65 -24.95 6.24
CA PRO A 229 -2.88 -26.07 7.13
C PRO A 229 -2.85 -27.36 6.30
N GLU A 230 -1.99 -28.30 6.67
CA GLU A 230 -1.96 -29.64 6.08
C GLU A 230 -3.30 -30.33 6.38
N GLY A 231 -4.22 -30.30 5.42
CA GLY A 231 -5.42 -31.12 5.46
C GLY A 231 -6.70 -30.40 5.03
N GLU A 232 -7.03 -30.52 3.74
CA GLU A 232 -8.25 -31.18 3.28
C GLU A 232 -8.16 -31.36 1.75
N LYS A 233 -8.02 -32.62 1.33
CA LYS A 233 -8.28 -33.08 -0.04
C LYS A 233 -9.76 -33.43 -0.15
#